data_AF-A0A7Y0BT56-F1
#
_entry.id   AF-A0A7Y0BT56-F1
#
_cell.length_a   1.000
_cell.length_b   1.000
_cell.length_c   1.000
_cell.angle_alpha   90.00
_cell.angle_beta   90.00
_cell.angle_gamma   90.00
#
_symmetry.space_group_name_H-M   'P 1'
#
loop_
_entity.id
_entity.type
_entity.pdbx_description
1 polymer ?
#
loop_
_entity_poly.entity_id
_entity_poly.type
_entity_poly.pdbx_seq_one_letter_code
_entity_poly.pdbx_strand_id
1 'polypeptide(L)'
;MTVATLPTRRDEAYRYADLAALEALWPLPAERIVLGVGEEGAKAIVVDAAGPQARDIEIVLGEGASYDLRVLNAARAYGRVAVRVTLGKGANFHFGAAQLAGGDQTLEIVTEVVHAEPDATSHQVVRSVLAGHSTGTYLGRVVVDRGAIGTDGEQSIRAMLLDRTATANARPELEIYADDVKCAHGCAVGELSAEGLFYLQSRGLPPAEAKKLMLQAFIAEAFVGAAEEERLTQAAIAALEGLL
;
A
#
# COMPACT_ATOMS: atom_id res chain seq x y z
N MET A 1 16.18 2.56 30.24
CA MET A 1 15.63 2.22 28.92
C MET A 1 14.12 2.12 29.10
N THR A 2 13.36 3.07 28.56
CA THR A 2 11.90 3.03 28.56
C THR A 2 11.45 1.94 27.59
N VAL A 3 10.76 0.92 28.10
CA VAL A 3 10.14 -0.10 27.25
C VAL A 3 9.03 0.58 26.47
N ALA A 4 9.08 0.53 25.13
CA ALA A 4 8.03 1.09 24.29
C ALA A 4 6.73 0.32 24.53
N THR A 5 5.67 1.03 24.94
CA THR A 5 4.35 0.43 25.19
C THR A 5 3.76 -0.09 23.87
N LEU A 6 3.20 -1.30 23.89
CA LEU A 6 2.45 -1.84 22.74
C LEU A 6 1.26 -0.91 22.42
N PRO A 7 1.00 -0.61 21.14
CA PRO A 7 -0.15 0.20 20.75
C PRO A 7 -1.47 -0.54 21.02
N THR A 8 -2.54 0.23 21.06
CA THR A 8 -3.91 -0.24 21.28
C THR A 8 -4.77 0.06 20.05
N ARG A 9 -5.97 -0.54 19.99
CA ARG A 9 -6.94 -0.20 18.93
C ARG A 9 -7.49 1.22 19.02
N ARG A 10 -7.14 1.99 20.06
CA ARG A 10 -7.46 3.43 20.15
C ARG A 10 -6.46 4.27 19.36
N ASP A 11 -5.28 3.73 19.08
CA ASP A 11 -4.29 4.33 18.21
C ASP A 11 -4.72 4.06 16.76
N GLU A 12 -5.11 5.10 16.02
CA GLU A 12 -5.79 4.93 14.73
C GLU A 12 -4.94 4.13 13.73
N ALA A 13 -3.62 4.34 13.71
CA ALA A 13 -2.68 3.57 12.89
C ALA A 13 -2.66 2.05 13.18
N TYR A 14 -3.19 1.62 14.33
CA TYR A 14 -3.23 0.24 14.81
C TYR A 14 -4.67 -0.26 15.04
N ARG A 15 -5.68 0.49 14.60
CA ARG A 15 -7.10 0.18 14.81
C ARG A 15 -7.49 -1.23 14.35
N TYR A 16 -6.97 -1.66 13.21
CA TYR A 16 -7.25 -2.95 12.59
C TYR A 16 -6.12 -3.97 12.76
N ALA A 17 -5.04 -3.59 13.46
CA ALA A 17 -3.87 -4.44 13.62
C ALA A 17 -4.21 -5.72 14.40
N ASP A 18 -3.60 -6.81 13.96
CA ASP A 18 -3.49 -8.01 14.79
C ASP A 18 -2.46 -7.73 15.90
N LEU A 19 -2.95 -7.18 17.01
CA LEU A 19 -2.12 -6.80 18.14
C LEU A 19 -1.42 -8.01 18.80
N ALA A 20 -2.01 -9.21 18.71
CA ALA A 20 -1.40 -10.42 19.25
C ALA A 20 -0.19 -10.85 18.40
N ALA A 21 -0.31 -10.80 17.07
CA ALA A 21 0.82 -11.04 16.17
C ALA A 21 1.88 -9.92 16.26
N LEU A 22 1.46 -8.66 16.42
CA LEU A 22 2.34 -7.51 16.56
C LEU A 22 3.17 -7.55 17.85
N GLU A 23 2.62 -8.08 18.95
CA GLU A 23 3.31 -8.18 20.25
C GLU A 23 4.67 -8.89 20.13
N ALA A 24 4.75 -9.96 19.33
CA ALA A 24 5.98 -10.71 19.11
C ALA A 24 7.04 -9.94 18.27
N LEU A 25 6.62 -8.89 17.56
CA LEU A 25 7.48 -8.07 16.71
C LEU A 25 7.86 -6.73 17.37
N TRP A 26 7.25 -6.41 18.51
CA TRP A 26 7.38 -5.10 19.13
C TRP A 26 8.63 -4.98 20.02
N PRO A 27 9.33 -3.83 20.05
CA PRO A 27 9.11 -2.62 19.25
C PRO A 27 9.63 -2.76 17.81
N LEU A 28 8.99 -2.04 16.88
CA LEU A 28 9.43 -1.96 15.50
C LEU A 28 10.44 -0.82 15.33
N PRO A 29 11.72 -1.09 15.01
CA PRO A 29 12.65 -0.03 14.66
C PRO A 29 12.29 0.53 13.27
N ALA A 30 12.21 1.85 13.17
CA ALA A 30 11.97 2.52 11.89
C ALA A 30 13.23 2.47 11.00
N GLU A 31 13.07 1.98 9.77
CA GLU A 31 14.07 2.12 8.72
C GLU A 31 14.01 3.56 8.19
N ARG A 32 15.08 4.33 8.41
CA ARG A 32 15.12 5.75 8.03
C ARG A 32 15.86 5.97 6.71
N ILE A 33 15.21 6.65 5.78
CA ILE A 33 15.72 7.00 4.45
C ILE A 33 15.65 8.52 4.32
N VAL A 34 16.78 9.15 4.00
CA VAL A 34 16.87 10.61 3.86
C VAL A 34 17.54 10.92 2.54
N LEU A 35 16.87 11.71 1.71
CA LEU A 35 17.39 12.21 0.45
C LEU A 35 17.60 13.72 0.55
N GLY A 36 18.79 14.17 0.16
CA GLY A 36 19.17 15.56 0.03
C GLY A 36 18.54 16.24 -1.19
N VAL A 37 18.94 17.48 -1.44
CA VAL A 37 18.39 18.31 -2.53
C VAL A 37 18.61 17.65 -3.89
N GLY A 38 17.52 17.44 -4.63
CA GLY A 38 17.52 16.86 -5.98
C GLY A 38 17.97 15.41 -6.06
N GLU A 39 18.15 14.72 -4.93
CA GLU A 39 18.52 13.30 -4.95
C GLU A 39 17.33 12.42 -5.32
N GLU A 40 17.62 11.32 -6.01
CA GLU A 40 16.63 10.34 -6.42
C GLU A 40 16.93 8.99 -5.78
N GLY A 41 15.88 8.26 -5.41
CA GLY A 41 16.00 6.90 -4.89
C GLY A 41 14.80 6.04 -5.25
N ALA A 42 14.99 4.73 -5.22
CA ALA A 42 13.91 3.78 -5.38
C ALA A 42 14.15 2.54 -4.52
N LYS A 43 13.06 1.89 -4.09
CA LYS A 43 13.15 0.64 -3.33
C LYS A 43 11.95 -0.25 -3.60
N ALA A 44 12.22 -1.53 -3.87
CA ALA A 44 11.22 -2.59 -3.87
C ALA A 44 11.31 -3.41 -2.57
N ILE A 45 10.16 -3.71 -1.97
CA ILE A 45 10.05 -4.52 -0.76
C ILE A 45 9.07 -5.66 -1.04
N VAL A 46 9.49 -6.88 -0.70
CA VAL A 46 8.62 -8.06 -0.67
C VAL A 46 8.53 -8.53 0.79
N VAL A 47 7.31 -8.60 1.30
CA VAL A 47 6.96 -9.10 2.63
C VAL A 47 6.26 -10.44 2.42
N ASP A 48 6.98 -11.55 2.54
CA ASP A 48 6.50 -12.91 2.20
C ASP A 48 6.84 -13.96 3.28
N ALA A 49 7.17 -13.49 4.49
CA ALA A 49 7.56 -14.36 5.59
C ALA A 49 6.48 -15.39 5.96
N ALA A 50 6.93 -16.56 6.42
CA ALA A 50 6.02 -17.61 6.89
C ALA A 50 5.29 -17.26 8.20
N GLY A 51 5.88 -16.41 9.04
CA GLY A 51 5.30 -15.90 10.28
C GLY A 51 4.96 -14.41 10.20
N PRO A 52 4.59 -13.79 11.34
CA PRO A 52 4.36 -12.36 11.43
C PRO A 52 5.58 -11.56 10.94
N GLN A 53 5.33 -10.54 10.12
CA GLN A 53 6.35 -9.61 9.65
C GLN A 53 5.79 -8.20 9.64
N ALA A 54 6.55 -7.26 10.21
CA ALA A 54 6.18 -5.86 10.21
C ALA A 54 7.40 -4.99 9.86
N ARG A 55 7.16 -3.91 9.11
CA ARG A 55 8.15 -2.90 8.76
C ARG A 55 7.59 -1.53 9.07
N ASP A 56 8.45 -0.69 9.64
CA ASP A 56 8.20 0.73 9.83
C ASP A 56 9.27 1.50 9.05
N ILE A 57 8.86 2.43 8.21
CA ILE A 57 9.73 3.12 7.25
C ILE A 57 9.46 4.61 7.37
N GLU A 58 10.52 5.38 7.60
CA GLU A 58 10.47 6.83 7.65
C GLU A 58 11.31 7.41 6.52
N ILE A 59 10.70 8.23 5.68
CA ILE A 59 11.33 8.84 4.50
C ILE A 59 11.30 10.36 4.66
N VAL A 60 12.43 11.02 4.44
CA VAL A 60 12.51 12.49 4.41
C VAL A 60 13.13 12.90 3.08
N LEU A 61 12.38 13.65 2.29
CA LEU A 61 12.80 14.14 0.98
C LEU A 61 13.13 15.63 1.05
N GLY A 62 14.35 15.99 0.65
CA GLY A 62 14.78 17.38 0.50
C GLY A 62 14.13 18.08 -0.70
N GLU A 63 14.51 19.34 -0.93
CA GLU A 63 14.01 20.11 -2.07
C GLU A 63 14.28 19.40 -3.40
N GLY A 64 13.25 19.22 -4.21
CA GLY A 64 13.33 18.58 -5.52
C GLY A 64 13.72 17.09 -5.50
N ALA A 65 13.79 16.45 -4.33
CA ALA A 65 14.15 15.05 -4.22
C ALA A 65 13.00 14.13 -4.67
N SER A 66 13.33 12.97 -5.23
CA SER A 66 12.35 12.01 -5.75
C SER A 66 12.54 10.62 -5.14
N TYR A 67 11.45 9.98 -4.72
CA TYR A 67 11.52 8.62 -4.19
C TYR A 67 10.37 7.73 -4.66
N ASP A 68 10.72 6.58 -5.24
CA ASP A 68 9.77 5.54 -5.66
C ASP A 68 9.85 4.32 -4.71
N LEU A 69 8.80 4.11 -3.93
CA LEU A 69 8.66 2.95 -3.04
C LEU A 69 7.61 1.98 -3.58
N ARG A 70 8.01 0.73 -3.79
CA ARG A 70 7.13 -0.36 -4.19
C ARG A 70 7.08 -1.48 -3.16
N VAL A 71 5.88 -1.93 -2.82
CA VAL A 71 5.68 -2.94 -1.78
C VAL A 71 4.76 -4.05 -2.27
N LEU A 72 5.25 -5.29 -2.24
CA LEU A 72 4.41 -6.47 -2.25
C LEU A 72 4.27 -6.99 -0.83
N ASN A 73 3.05 -7.02 -0.30
CA ASN A 73 2.73 -7.65 0.97
C ASN A 73 1.94 -8.94 0.72
N ALA A 74 2.58 -10.07 1.01
CA ALA A 74 2.09 -11.43 0.85
C ALA A 74 2.53 -12.32 2.03
N ALA A 75 2.65 -11.75 3.24
CA ALA A 75 3.01 -12.51 4.44
C ALA A 75 2.00 -13.63 4.69
N ARG A 76 2.48 -14.77 5.18
CA ARG A 76 1.63 -15.97 5.32
C ARG A 76 0.80 -16.01 6.61
N ALA A 77 0.96 -15.02 7.48
CA ALA A 77 0.19 -14.85 8.71
C ALA A 77 -0.22 -13.37 8.88
N TYR A 78 0.61 -12.59 9.57
CA TYR A 78 0.44 -11.14 9.72
C TYR A 78 1.52 -10.39 8.94
N GLY A 79 1.13 -9.41 8.12
CA GLY A 79 2.07 -8.62 7.34
C GLY A 79 1.74 -7.15 7.44
N ARG A 80 2.61 -6.33 8.04
CA ARG A 80 2.39 -4.87 8.17
C ARG A 80 3.51 -4.08 7.52
N VAL A 81 3.16 -3.08 6.72
CA VAL A 81 4.11 -2.07 6.26
C VAL A 81 3.57 -0.69 6.60
N ALA A 82 4.24 0.00 7.53
CA ALA A 82 3.98 1.39 7.86
C ALA A 82 5.01 2.28 7.15
N VAL A 83 4.55 3.34 6.51
CA VAL A 83 5.38 4.31 5.80
C VAL A 83 4.97 5.71 6.22
N ARG A 84 5.90 6.47 6.79
CA ARG A 84 5.77 7.92 6.97
C ARG A 84 6.74 8.61 6.03
N VAL A 85 6.25 9.56 5.25
CA VAL A 85 7.09 10.39 4.39
C VAL A 85 6.84 11.88 4.66
N THR A 86 7.92 12.65 4.71
CA THR A 86 7.88 14.12 4.75
C THR A 86 8.52 14.68 3.49
N LEU A 87 7.77 15.51 2.77
CA LEU A 87 8.13 16.06 1.47
C LEU A 87 8.59 17.51 1.61
N GLY A 88 9.83 17.78 1.21
CA GLY A 88 10.35 19.11 1.01
C GLY A 88 9.80 19.76 -0.27
N LYS A 89 10.23 21.01 -0.52
CA LYS A 89 9.72 21.82 -1.63
C LYS A 89 9.95 21.12 -2.97
N GLY A 90 8.93 20.99 -3.80
CA GLY A 90 9.05 20.37 -5.12
C GLY A 90 9.44 18.89 -5.10
N ALA A 91 9.39 18.21 -3.94
CA ALA A 91 9.72 16.80 -3.84
C ALA A 91 8.66 15.93 -4.53
N ASN A 92 9.06 14.74 -4.99
CA ASN A 92 8.18 13.78 -5.63
C ASN A 92 8.21 12.44 -4.88
N PHE A 93 7.03 11.92 -4.55
CA PHE A 93 6.92 10.60 -3.93
C PHE A 93 5.94 9.71 -4.67
N HIS A 94 6.43 8.56 -5.12
CA HIS A 94 5.59 7.50 -5.67
C HIS A 94 5.52 6.34 -4.69
N PHE A 95 4.31 5.90 -4.38
CA PHE A 95 4.06 4.69 -3.60
C PHE A 95 3.17 3.74 -4.36
N GLY A 96 3.68 2.55 -4.65
CA GLY A 96 2.91 1.49 -5.28
C GLY A 96 2.88 0.26 -4.39
N ALA A 97 1.71 -0.31 -4.12
CA ALA A 97 1.65 -1.51 -3.30
C ALA A 97 0.57 -2.52 -3.70
N ALA A 98 0.90 -3.80 -3.56
CA ALA A 98 -0.06 -4.90 -3.67
C ALA A 98 -0.15 -5.67 -2.35
N GLN A 99 -1.37 -6.04 -1.95
CA GLN A 99 -1.64 -6.93 -0.81
C GLN A 99 -2.33 -8.19 -1.30
N LEU A 100 -1.76 -9.37 -1.01
CA LEU A 100 -2.28 -10.67 -1.44
C LEU A 100 -2.49 -11.56 -0.23
N ALA A 101 -3.74 -11.75 0.19
CA ALA A 101 -4.08 -12.47 1.42
C ALA A 101 -5.09 -13.59 1.15
N GLY A 102 -4.91 -14.73 1.83
CA GLY A 102 -5.79 -15.89 1.81
C GLY A 102 -5.91 -16.55 3.18
N GLY A 103 -6.74 -17.59 3.30
CA GLY A 103 -6.97 -18.27 4.58
C GLY A 103 -7.46 -17.29 5.64
N ASP A 104 -6.78 -17.22 6.79
CA ASP A 104 -7.06 -16.29 7.89
C ASP A 104 -5.98 -15.18 8.02
N GLN A 105 -5.25 -14.89 6.95
CA GLN A 105 -4.16 -13.92 6.95
C GLN A 105 -4.66 -12.49 7.19
N THR A 106 -3.85 -11.68 7.88
CA THR A 106 -4.12 -10.26 8.11
C THR A 106 -2.98 -9.41 7.56
N LEU A 107 -3.26 -8.65 6.50
CA LEU A 107 -2.27 -7.79 5.85
C LEU A 107 -2.65 -6.33 5.97
N GLU A 108 -1.66 -5.48 6.21
CA GLU A 108 -1.85 -4.05 6.44
C GLU A 108 -0.81 -3.22 5.71
N ILE A 109 -1.29 -2.13 5.11
CA ILE A 109 -0.47 -1.02 4.66
C ILE A 109 -0.97 0.24 5.34
N VAL A 110 -0.06 0.94 6.00
CA VAL A 110 -0.36 2.20 6.68
C VAL A 110 0.56 3.28 6.11
N THR A 111 0.00 4.35 5.57
CA THR A 111 0.77 5.47 5.03
C THR A 111 0.42 6.78 5.72
N GLU A 112 1.44 7.60 5.92
CA GLU A 112 1.29 9.02 6.20
C GLU A 112 2.22 9.80 5.27
N VAL A 113 1.65 10.67 4.45
CA VAL A 113 2.37 11.52 3.51
C VAL A 113 2.16 12.97 3.93
N VAL A 114 3.23 13.62 4.38
CA VAL A 114 3.21 15.02 4.80
C VAL A 114 3.83 15.89 3.71
N HIS A 115 3.00 16.69 3.06
CA HIS A 115 3.41 17.80 2.20
C HIS A 115 3.74 18.99 3.10
N ALA A 116 5.00 19.11 3.51
CA ALA A 116 5.46 20.12 4.46
C ALA A 116 5.80 21.46 3.78
N GLU A 117 6.08 21.44 2.48
CA GLU A 117 6.59 22.57 1.71
C GLU A 117 5.88 22.67 0.34
N PRO A 118 5.95 23.83 -0.35
CA PRO A 118 5.25 24.05 -1.62
C PRO A 118 5.64 23.10 -2.76
N ASP A 119 4.75 22.98 -3.74
CA ASP A 119 4.96 22.34 -5.05
C ASP A 119 5.32 20.84 -4.98
N ALA A 120 5.18 20.21 -3.81
CA ALA A 120 5.45 18.79 -3.63
C ALA A 120 4.34 17.92 -4.25
N THR A 121 4.71 16.74 -4.74
CA THR A 121 3.82 15.81 -5.42
C THR A 121 3.85 14.42 -4.80
N SER A 122 2.70 13.76 -4.72
CA SER A 122 2.62 12.38 -4.24
C SER A 122 1.58 11.57 -5.00
N HIS A 123 1.95 10.37 -5.46
CA HIS A 123 1.04 9.44 -6.12
C HIS A 123 1.07 8.07 -5.43
N GLN A 124 -0.08 7.63 -4.93
CA GLN A 124 -0.21 6.41 -4.14
C GLN A 124 -1.19 5.44 -4.80
N VAL A 125 -0.74 4.25 -5.19
CA VAL A 125 -1.55 3.19 -5.80
C VAL A 125 -1.50 1.95 -4.93
N VAL A 126 -2.66 1.51 -4.42
CA VAL A 126 -2.74 0.28 -3.62
C VAL A 126 -3.78 -0.67 -4.22
N ARG A 127 -3.38 -1.93 -4.42
CA ARG A 127 -4.20 -3.00 -5.01
C ARG A 127 -4.22 -4.20 -4.08
N SER A 128 -5.37 -4.50 -3.49
CA SER A 128 -5.53 -5.65 -2.60
C SER A 128 -6.33 -6.76 -3.25
N VAL A 129 -5.90 -8.02 -3.18
CA VAL A 129 -6.66 -9.21 -3.54
C VAL A 129 -6.77 -10.11 -2.33
N LEU A 130 -8.00 -10.38 -1.89
CA LEU A 130 -8.30 -11.01 -0.61
C LEU A 130 -9.21 -12.22 -0.82
N ALA A 131 -8.78 -13.37 -0.33
CA ALA A 131 -9.48 -14.66 -0.46
C ALA A 131 -9.74 -15.31 0.91
N GLY A 132 -10.60 -16.32 0.96
CA GLY A 132 -10.93 -17.04 2.20
C GLY A 132 -11.54 -16.12 3.26
N HIS A 133 -11.02 -16.16 4.48
CA HIS A 133 -11.41 -15.32 5.62
C HIS A 133 -10.38 -14.22 5.90
N SER A 134 -9.52 -13.90 4.93
CA SER A 134 -8.44 -12.96 5.13
C SER A 134 -8.94 -11.53 5.34
N THR A 135 -8.10 -10.73 5.99
CA THR A 135 -8.33 -9.30 6.19
C THR A 135 -7.21 -8.50 5.54
N GLY A 136 -7.59 -7.58 4.65
CA GLY A 136 -6.69 -6.60 4.06
C GLY A 136 -7.06 -5.19 4.51
N THR A 137 -6.10 -4.47 5.09
CA THR A 137 -6.29 -3.11 5.55
C THR A 137 -5.37 -2.14 4.81
N TYR A 138 -5.94 -1.05 4.32
CA TYR A 138 -5.21 0.16 3.94
C TYR A 138 -5.69 1.34 4.80
N LEU A 139 -4.76 1.96 5.53
CA LEU A 139 -4.98 3.22 6.24
C LEU A 139 -4.01 4.25 5.68
N GLY A 140 -4.50 5.24 4.96
CA GLY A 140 -3.63 6.24 4.35
C GLY A 140 -4.04 7.63 4.76
N ARG A 141 -3.10 8.43 5.22
CA ARG A 141 -3.32 9.84 5.53
C ARG A 141 -2.41 10.72 4.68
N VAL A 142 -2.98 11.73 4.04
CA VAL A 142 -2.23 12.82 3.41
C VAL A 142 -2.46 14.09 4.21
N VAL A 143 -1.38 14.69 4.69
CA VAL A 143 -1.39 15.96 5.39
C VAL A 143 -0.77 17.01 4.48
N VAL A 144 -1.45 18.14 4.28
CA VAL A 144 -0.92 19.29 3.55
C VAL A 144 -0.82 20.46 4.51
N ASP A 145 0.42 20.83 4.86
CA ASP A 145 0.68 21.86 5.85
C ASP A 145 0.32 23.26 5.35
N ARG A 146 0.12 24.18 6.29
CA ARG A 146 -0.13 25.58 5.96
C ARG A 146 1.04 26.13 5.16
N GLY A 147 0.76 26.66 3.98
CA GLY A 147 1.77 27.24 3.09
C GLY A 147 2.35 26.27 2.06
N ALA A 148 2.02 24.98 2.12
CA ALA A 148 2.34 24.01 1.06
C ALA A 148 1.40 24.18 -0.16
N ILE A 149 1.45 25.36 -0.77
CA ILE A 149 0.71 25.68 -2.00
C ILE A 149 1.32 24.92 -3.19
N GLY A 150 0.54 24.69 -4.24
CA GLY A 150 0.98 23.95 -5.41
C GLY A 150 1.06 22.43 -5.19
N THR A 151 0.70 21.92 -4.01
CA THR A 151 0.66 20.48 -3.74
C THR A 151 -0.23 19.74 -4.73
N ASP A 152 0.27 18.62 -5.26
CA ASP A 152 -0.48 17.66 -6.07
C ASP A 152 -0.43 16.26 -5.45
N GLY A 153 -1.55 15.79 -4.91
CA GLY A 153 -1.63 14.53 -4.17
C GLY A 153 -2.75 13.63 -4.68
N GLU A 154 -2.42 12.38 -5.04
CA GLU A 154 -3.41 11.38 -5.46
C GLU A 154 -3.28 10.08 -4.67
N GLN A 155 -4.43 9.54 -4.26
CA GLN A 155 -4.56 8.18 -3.72
C GLN A 155 -5.56 7.35 -4.53
N SER A 156 -5.12 6.22 -5.09
CA SER A 156 -5.93 5.27 -5.84
C SER A 156 -5.90 3.91 -5.14
N ILE A 157 -6.92 3.64 -4.32
CA ILE A 157 -6.99 2.47 -3.44
C ILE A 157 -8.10 1.55 -3.92
N ARG A 158 -7.76 0.31 -4.27
CA ARG A 158 -8.74 -0.67 -4.73
C ARG A 158 -8.51 -2.02 -4.06
N ALA A 159 -9.59 -2.66 -3.64
CA ALA A 159 -9.58 -4.01 -3.10
C ALA A 159 -10.56 -4.91 -3.87
N MET A 160 -10.10 -6.12 -4.16
CA MET A 160 -10.85 -7.17 -4.82
C MET A 160 -11.05 -8.33 -3.85
N LEU A 161 -12.31 -8.60 -3.52
CA LEU A 161 -12.69 -9.74 -2.70
C LEU A 161 -12.97 -10.95 -3.61
N LEU A 162 -12.26 -12.05 -3.38
CA LEU A 162 -12.47 -13.30 -4.12
C LEU A 162 -13.56 -14.17 -3.50
N ASP A 163 -13.80 -13.99 -2.20
CA ASP A 163 -14.78 -14.71 -1.40
C ASP A 163 -15.56 -13.73 -0.53
N ARG A 164 -16.84 -14.04 -0.28
CA ARG A 164 -17.73 -13.21 0.56
C ARG A 164 -17.30 -13.14 2.04
N THR A 165 -16.40 -14.04 2.43
CA THR A 165 -15.83 -14.15 3.78
C THR A 165 -14.59 -13.29 3.97
N ALA A 166 -13.99 -12.77 2.90
CA ALA A 166 -12.84 -11.89 2.97
C ALA A 166 -13.26 -10.45 3.35
N THR A 167 -12.38 -9.75 4.06
CA THR A 167 -12.65 -8.39 4.57
C THR A 167 -11.64 -7.39 4.05
N ALA A 168 -12.10 -6.30 3.43
CA ALA A 168 -11.27 -5.14 3.09
C ALA A 168 -11.62 -3.93 3.95
N ASN A 169 -10.65 -3.37 4.67
CA ASN A 169 -10.76 -2.09 5.34
C ASN A 169 -9.94 -1.07 4.54
N ALA A 170 -10.58 -0.02 4.00
CA ALA A 170 -9.87 1.02 3.26
C ALA A 170 -10.30 2.40 3.77
N ARG A 171 -9.35 3.12 4.37
CA ARG A 171 -9.57 4.46 4.92
C ARG A 171 -8.49 5.43 4.43
N PRO A 172 -8.67 6.02 3.23
CA PRO A 172 -7.89 7.19 2.83
C PRO A 172 -8.44 8.46 3.49
N GLU A 173 -7.57 9.27 4.08
CA GLU A 173 -7.87 10.51 4.80
C GLU A 173 -7.04 11.67 4.23
N LEU A 174 -7.65 12.85 4.17
CA LEU A 174 -7.01 14.08 3.74
C LEU A 174 -7.14 15.14 4.85
N GLU A 175 -6.02 15.68 5.31
CA GLU A 175 -5.93 16.81 6.24
C GLU A 175 -5.26 17.97 5.52
N ILE A 176 -6.06 18.86 4.90
CA ILE A 176 -5.56 19.93 4.04
C ILE A 176 -5.69 21.29 4.74
N TYR A 177 -4.57 21.96 4.94
CA TYR A 177 -4.49 23.28 5.58
C TYR A 177 -3.99 24.40 4.65
N ALA A 178 -3.91 24.14 3.34
CA ALA A 178 -3.55 25.09 2.29
C ALA A 178 -4.65 25.18 1.21
N ASP A 179 -4.81 26.35 0.60
CA ASP A 179 -5.96 26.64 -0.29
C ASP A 179 -5.69 26.34 -1.78
N ASP A 180 -4.45 26.53 -2.26
CA ASP A 180 -4.06 26.33 -3.66
C ASP A 180 -3.43 24.95 -3.85
N VAL A 181 -4.26 23.91 -3.84
CA VAL A 181 -3.82 22.51 -3.91
C VAL A 181 -4.70 21.69 -4.85
N LYS A 182 -4.15 20.59 -5.37
CA LYS A 182 -4.90 19.53 -6.03
C LYS A 182 -4.72 18.26 -5.23
N CYS A 183 -5.79 17.80 -4.59
CA CYS A 183 -5.76 16.56 -3.83
C CYS A 183 -6.98 15.72 -4.18
N ALA A 184 -6.74 14.45 -4.52
CA ALA A 184 -7.79 13.49 -4.85
C ALA A 184 -7.53 12.17 -4.14
N HIS A 185 -8.61 11.53 -3.69
CA HIS A 185 -8.56 10.16 -3.23
C HIS A 185 -9.73 9.36 -3.82
N GLY A 186 -9.43 8.13 -4.24
CA GLY A 186 -10.38 7.19 -4.77
C GLY A 186 -10.25 5.87 -4.02
N CYS A 187 -11.38 5.37 -3.51
CA CYS A 187 -11.44 4.08 -2.83
C CYS A 187 -12.57 3.25 -3.41
N ALA A 188 -12.26 2.01 -3.83
CA ALA A 188 -13.26 1.05 -4.28
C ALA A 188 -12.99 -0.34 -3.71
N VAL A 189 -14.04 -0.99 -3.21
CA VAL A 189 -14.02 -2.41 -2.81
C VAL A 189 -15.07 -3.12 -3.63
N GLY A 190 -14.70 -4.24 -4.26
CA GLY A 190 -15.63 -4.99 -5.09
C GLY A 190 -15.15 -6.40 -5.41
N GLU A 191 -15.90 -7.06 -6.26
CA GLU A 191 -15.61 -8.40 -6.79
C GLU A 191 -15.07 -8.29 -8.22
N LEU A 192 -14.60 -9.40 -8.80
CA LEU A 192 -14.27 -9.43 -10.22
C LEU A 192 -15.51 -9.09 -11.07
N SER A 193 -15.28 -8.34 -12.16
CA SER A 193 -16.33 -8.07 -13.13
C SER A 193 -16.82 -9.37 -13.78
N ALA A 194 -18.07 -9.73 -13.52
CA ALA A 194 -18.72 -10.89 -14.13
C ALA A 194 -18.83 -10.74 -15.66
N GLU A 195 -19.06 -9.52 -16.15
CA GLU A 195 -19.09 -9.22 -17.59
C GLU A 195 -17.70 -9.39 -18.22
N GLY A 196 -16.65 -8.91 -17.55
CA GLY A 196 -15.27 -9.09 -18.00
C GLY A 196 -14.87 -10.57 -18.04
N LEU A 197 -15.22 -11.33 -17.00
CA LEU A 197 -15.02 -12.78 -16.96
C LEU A 197 -15.76 -13.50 -18.09
N PHE A 198 -17.03 -13.18 -18.29
CA PHE A 198 -17.84 -13.75 -19.37
C PHE A 198 -17.25 -13.41 -20.74
N TYR A 199 -16.80 -12.17 -20.94
CA TYR A 199 -16.17 -11.74 -22.18
C TYR A 199 -14.90 -12.57 -22.47
N LEU A 200 -13.98 -12.71 -21.53
CA LEU A 200 -12.76 -13.51 -21.71
C LEU A 200 -13.08 -14.99 -22.00
N GLN A 201 -14.03 -15.56 -21.26
CA GLN A 201 -14.48 -16.94 -21.48
C GLN A 201 -15.11 -17.13 -22.87
N SER A 202 -15.88 -16.14 -23.36
CA SER A 202 -16.45 -16.17 -24.72
C SER A 202 -15.38 -16.16 -25.82
N ARG A 203 -14.15 -15.73 -25.51
CA ARG A 203 -12.98 -15.77 -26.40
C ARG A 203 -12.16 -17.05 -26.28
N GLY A 204 -12.64 -18.04 -25.52
CA GLY A 204 -12.04 -19.37 -25.40
C GLY A 204 -11.10 -19.54 -24.21
N LEU A 205 -10.96 -18.54 -23.32
CA LEU A 205 -10.16 -18.71 -22.11
C LEU A 205 -10.91 -19.58 -21.09
N PRO A 206 -10.27 -20.62 -20.52
CA PRO A 206 -10.81 -21.34 -19.38
C PRO A 206 -11.14 -20.38 -18.22
N PRO A 207 -12.19 -20.64 -17.42
CA PRO A 207 -12.60 -19.76 -16.32
C PRO A 207 -11.48 -19.39 -15.34
N ALA A 208 -10.61 -20.36 -14.99
CA ALA A 208 -9.49 -20.15 -14.10
C ALA A 208 -8.43 -19.21 -14.70
N GLU A 209 -8.12 -19.37 -16.00
CA GLU A 209 -7.16 -18.53 -16.71
C GLU A 209 -7.71 -17.11 -16.91
N ALA A 210 -9.01 -16.96 -17.21
CA ALA A 210 -9.67 -15.65 -17.30
C ALA A 210 -9.60 -14.89 -15.97
N LYS A 211 -9.94 -15.55 -14.86
CA LYS A 211 -9.84 -14.96 -13.51
C LYS A 211 -8.41 -14.57 -13.19
N LYS A 212 -7.45 -15.46 -13.43
CA LYS A 212 -6.02 -15.20 -13.21
C LYS A 212 -5.56 -13.99 -14.01
N LEU A 213 -5.87 -13.91 -15.30
CA LEU A 213 -5.47 -12.80 -16.16
C LEU A 213 -6.00 -11.44 -15.66
N MET A 214 -7.28 -11.38 -15.26
CA MET A 214 -7.87 -10.15 -14.72
C MET A 214 -7.19 -9.72 -13.41
N LEU A 215 -6.91 -10.67 -12.53
CA LEU A 215 -6.22 -10.41 -11.27
C LEU A 215 -4.78 -9.97 -11.47
N GLN A 216 -4.06 -10.59 -12.42
CA GLN A 216 -2.72 -10.17 -12.81
C GLN A 216 -2.69 -8.74 -13.32
N ALA A 217 -3.63 -8.36 -14.20
CA ALA A 217 -3.75 -6.98 -14.67
C ALA A 217 -4.03 -6.01 -13.53
N PHE A 218 -4.95 -6.38 -12.61
CA PHE A 218 -5.30 -5.57 -11.45
C PHE A 218 -4.12 -5.29 -10.51
N ILE A 219 -3.30 -6.30 -10.21
CA ILE A 219 -2.15 -6.14 -9.30
C ILE A 219 -0.96 -5.44 -9.98
N ALA A 220 -0.79 -5.62 -11.30
CA ALA A 220 0.30 -5.00 -12.04
C ALA A 220 0.24 -3.47 -11.98
N GLU A 221 -0.96 -2.87 -11.86
CA GLU A 221 -1.14 -1.42 -11.69
C GLU A 221 -0.30 -0.84 -10.53
N ALA A 222 -0.06 -1.61 -9.47
CA ALA A 222 0.74 -1.16 -8.32
C ALA A 222 2.24 -1.02 -8.63
N PHE A 223 2.74 -1.68 -9.67
CA PHE A 223 4.17 -1.78 -9.95
C PHE A 223 4.59 -1.09 -11.25
N VAL A 224 3.65 -0.52 -12.02
CA VAL A 224 3.94 0.20 -13.25
C VAL A 224 4.98 1.31 -13.01
N GLY A 225 6.05 1.27 -13.81
CA GLY A 225 7.14 2.24 -13.77
C GLY A 225 8.20 1.98 -12.71
N ALA A 226 8.08 0.90 -11.94
CA ALA A 226 9.06 0.54 -10.92
C ALA A 226 10.39 0.09 -11.52
N ALA A 227 11.51 0.43 -10.86
CA ALA A 227 12.84 -0.07 -11.23
C ALA A 227 12.95 -1.60 -11.22
N GLU A 228 12.21 -2.27 -10.33
CA GLU A 228 12.16 -3.74 -10.20
C GLU A 228 10.77 -4.30 -10.58
N GLU A 229 10.08 -3.67 -11.54
CA GLU A 229 8.71 -4.02 -11.96
C GLU A 229 8.54 -5.51 -12.28
N GLU A 230 9.45 -6.09 -13.07
CA GLU A 230 9.36 -7.50 -13.47
C GLU A 230 9.46 -8.43 -12.27
N ARG A 231 10.41 -8.18 -11.35
CA ARG A 231 10.61 -8.98 -10.14
C ARG A 231 9.38 -8.90 -9.23
N LEU A 232 8.84 -7.71 -9.01
CA LEU A 232 7.64 -7.49 -8.19
C LEU A 232 6.43 -8.19 -8.79
N THR A 233 6.25 -8.06 -10.11
CA THR A 233 5.14 -8.69 -10.83
C THR A 233 5.24 -10.21 -10.76
N GLN A 234 6.41 -10.79 -10.99
CA GLN A 234 6.62 -12.24 -10.87
C GLN A 234 6.34 -12.74 -9.45
N ALA A 235 6.82 -12.05 -8.42
CA ALA A 235 6.56 -12.40 -7.02
C ALA A 235 5.06 -12.30 -6.68
N ALA A 236 4.39 -11.26 -7.18
CA ALA A 236 2.95 -11.07 -6.97
C ALA A 236 2.12 -12.13 -7.69
N ILE A 237 2.52 -12.54 -8.90
CA ILE A 237 1.90 -13.66 -9.62
C ILE A 237 2.05 -14.97 -8.83
N ALA A 238 3.25 -15.26 -8.33
CA ALA A 238 3.49 -16.48 -7.54
C ALA A 238 2.66 -16.50 -6.24
N ALA A 239 2.52 -15.36 -5.57
CA ALA A 239 1.66 -15.23 -4.40
C ALA A 239 0.17 -15.37 -4.76
N LEU A 240 -0.26 -14.79 -5.89
CA LEU A 240 -1.64 -14.90 -6.39
C LEU A 240 -2.02 -16.34 -6.74
N GLU A 241 -1.09 -17.13 -7.31
CA GLU A 241 -1.31 -18.55 -7.58
C GLU A 241 -1.59 -19.36 -6.31
N GLY A 242 -1.07 -18.94 -5.16
CA GLY A 242 -1.38 -19.56 -3.86
C GLY A 242 -2.79 -19.21 -3.32
N LEU A 243 -3.49 -18.25 -3.91
CA LEU A 243 -4.83 -17.82 -3.51
C LEU A 243 -5.95 -18.41 -4.36
N LEU A 244 -5.62 -18.95 -5.55
CA LEU A 244 -6.56 -19.47 -6.54
C LEU A 244 -6.70 -20.99 -6.44
#